data_AF-A0AA38IRE5-F1
#
_entry.id   AF-A0AA38IRE5-F1
#
_cell.length_a   1.000
_cell.length_b   1.000
_cell.length_c   1.000
_cell.angle_alpha   90.00
_cell.angle_beta   90.00
_cell.angle_gamma   90.00
#
_symmetry.space_group_name_H-M   'P 1'
#
loop_
_entity.id
_entity.type
_entity.pdbx_description
1 polymer ?
#
loop_
_entity_poly.entity_id
_entity_poly.type
_entity_poly.pdbx_seq_one_letter_code
_entity_poly.pdbx_strand_id
1 'polypeptide(L)'
;MCSMFLPELSSFVAAMLFVVHPIHTEAVTGVVGRAETLSSVFFLAAFMLYTKASRSKKSTGWKYLIPSMMSIATAMLCKEQGITVAGVCAAYEIFVTQKVRLPEIKHVVKAAITAKSSYHLPWSSEATKRLLVLSATTLCLLLARLQIMGSQLPVFTRFDNPASVAPTPARQLTYHYLISVNLWLLLFPCNLCCDWTMGTIPLVESFVDPRNLSTIAAYTFFMALFITAYTTENRQQRVTILMVSRWQMAFLRIHSF
;
A
#
# COMPACT_ATOMS: atom_id res chain seq x y z
N MET A 1 2.55 12.35 -9.77
CA MET A 1 3.47 11.68 -8.81
C MET A 1 4.68 11.10 -9.52
N CYS A 2 4.52 10.31 -10.57
CA CYS A 2 5.66 9.70 -11.30
C CYS A 2 6.69 10.73 -11.78
N SER A 3 6.25 11.91 -12.22
CA SER A 3 7.13 13.01 -12.66
C SER A 3 8.05 13.58 -11.57
N MET A 4 7.80 13.26 -10.30
CA MET A 4 8.70 13.64 -9.20
C MET A 4 9.96 12.76 -9.13
N PHE A 5 9.91 11.56 -9.72
CA PHE A 5 10.97 10.54 -9.57
C PHE A 5 11.49 9.99 -10.90
N LEU A 6 10.73 10.13 -11.99
CA LEU A 6 11.01 9.56 -13.31
C LEU A 6 10.95 10.65 -14.41
N PRO A 7 11.58 10.42 -15.57
CA PRO A 7 11.45 11.28 -16.74
C PRO A 7 9.98 11.50 -17.14
N GLU A 8 9.70 12.63 -17.80
CA GLU A 8 8.34 13.03 -18.19
C GLU A 8 7.66 12.01 -19.10
N LEU A 9 8.40 11.46 -20.08
CA LEU A 9 7.87 10.43 -20.98
C LEU A 9 7.46 9.17 -20.22
N SER A 10 8.32 8.65 -19.33
CA SER A 10 8.00 7.47 -18.52
C SER A 10 6.81 7.71 -17.60
N SER A 11 6.69 8.93 -17.08
CA SER A 11 5.56 9.34 -16.24
C SER A 11 4.25 9.42 -17.01
N PHE A 12 4.30 9.91 -18.25
CA PHE A 12 3.16 9.97 -19.15
C PHE A 12 2.70 8.57 -19.58
N VAL A 13 3.65 7.71 -19.97
CA VAL A 13 3.35 6.32 -20.34
C VAL A 13 2.76 5.56 -19.15
N ALA A 14 3.30 5.74 -17.94
CA ALA A 14 2.74 5.14 -16.73
C ALA A 14 1.30 5.62 -16.44
N ALA A 15 1.02 6.92 -16.66
CA ALA A 15 -0.33 7.46 -16.50
C ALA A 15 -1.30 6.91 -17.56
N MET A 16 -0.87 6.80 -18.82
CA MET A 16 -1.68 6.22 -19.89
C MET A 16 -1.96 4.73 -19.65
N LEU A 17 -0.95 3.96 -19.25
CA LEU A 17 -1.15 2.55 -18.88
C LEU A 17 -2.15 2.43 -17.73
N PHE A 18 -2.03 3.25 -16.68
CA PHE A 18 -2.99 3.27 -15.57
C PHE A 18 -4.42 3.61 -16.03
N VAL A 19 -4.61 4.52 -16.97
CA VAL A 19 -5.96 4.88 -17.47
C VAL A 19 -6.55 3.78 -18.35
N VAL A 20 -5.73 3.14 -19.18
CA VAL A 20 -6.21 2.15 -20.16
C VAL A 20 -6.32 0.75 -19.56
N HIS A 21 -5.66 0.45 -18.44
CA HIS A 21 -5.61 -0.89 -17.89
C HIS A 21 -7.01 -1.40 -17.47
N PRO A 22 -7.55 -2.46 -18.11
CA PRO A 22 -8.91 -2.93 -17.86
C PRO A 22 -9.17 -3.36 -16.42
N ILE A 23 -8.14 -3.69 -15.64
CA ILE A 23 -8.31 -4.04 -14.22
C ILE A 23 -9.00 -2.95 -13.39
N HIS A 24 -8.90 -1.69 -13.80
CA HIS A 24 -9.56 -0.60 -13.11
C HIS A 24 -11.06 -0.55 -13.37
N THR A 25 -11.58 -1.27 -14.38
CA THR A 25 -13.02 -1.31 -14.64
C THR A 25 -13.77 -1.95 -13.49
N GLU A 26 -13.25 -3.00 -12.84
CA GLU A 26 -13.87 -3.62 -11.65
C GLU A 26 -14.11 -2.62 -10.53
N ALA A 27 -13.10 -1.79 -10.24
CA ALA A 27 -13.18 -0.75 -9.21
C ALA A 27 -14.19 0.37 -9.58
N VAL A 28 -14.48 0.59 -10.85
CA VAL A 28 -15.40 1.64 -11.32
C VAL A 28 -16.83 1.13 -11.48
N THR A 29 -17.00 -0.10 -11.97
CA THR A 29 -18.32 -0.71 -12.22
C THR A 29 -18.96 -1.22 -10.94
N GLY A 30 -18.16 -1.66 -9.95
CA GLY A 30 -18.67 -2.08 -8.65
C GLY A 30 -19.14 -0.90 -7.80
N VAL A 31 -20.36 -0.97 -7.25
CA VAL A 31 -20.88 0.04 -6.30
C VAL A 31 -19.95 0.18 -5.09
N VAL A 32 -19.35 -0.93 -4.64
CA VAL A 32 -18.38 -0.99 -3.54
C VAL A 32 -17.04 -0.34 -3.92
N GLY A 33 -16.63 -0.40 -5.19
CA GLY A 33 -15.38 0.16 -5.70
C GLY A 33 -15.37 1.69 -5.78
N ARG A 34 -16.53 2.35 -5.78
CA ARG A 34 -16.64 3.83 -5.71
C ARG A 34 -15.96 4.41 -4.48
N ALA A 35 -16.07 3.73 -3.35
CA ALA A 35 -15.41 4.13 -2.12
C ALA A 35 -13.87 4.04 -2.23
N GLU A 36 -13.38 3.06 -2.98
CA GLU A 36 -11.95 2.83 -3.19
C GLU A 36 -11.35 3.84 -4.17
N THR A 37 -12.05 4.14 -5.26
CA THR A 37 -11.64 5.20 -6.20
C THR A 37 -11.58 6.56 -5.51
N LEU A 38 -12.60 6.92 -4.71
CA LEU A 38 -12.60 8.16 -3.94
C LEU A 38 -11.48 8.20 -2.90
N SER A 39 -11.26 7.09 -2.18
CA SER A 39 -10.14 6.95 -1.25
C SER A 39 -8.79 7.14 -1.95
N SER A 40 -8.62 6.63 -3.17
CA SER A 40 -7.39 6.79 -3.97
C SER A 40 -7.12 8.26 -4.36
N VAL A 41 -8.16 9.03 -4.70
CA VAL A 41 -8.00 10.46 -5.04
C VAL A 41 -7.53 11.24 -3.81
N PHE A 42 -8.17 11.01 -2.66
CA PHE A 42 -7.76 11.67 -1.40
C PHE A 42 -6.40 11.17 -0.90
N PHE A 43 -6.06 9.90 -1.14
CA PHE A 43 -4.73 9.34 -0.87
C PHE A 43 -3.66 10.13 -1.62
N LEU A 44 -3.82 10.31 -2.94
CA LEU A 44 -2.87 11.01 -3.79
C LEU A 44 -2.80 12.50 -3.41
N ALA A 45 -3.95 13.14 -3.15
CA ALA A 45 -4.02 14.53 -2.73
C ALA A 45 -3.30 14.76 -1.39
N ALA A 46 -3.55 13.91 -0.39
CA ALA A 46 -2.90 13.94 0.90
C ALA A 46 -1.37 13.86 0.78
N PHE A 47 -0.87 12.93 -0.04
CA PHE A 47 0.56 12.78 -0.29
C PHE A 47 1.15 14.00 -1.01
N MET A 48 0.50 14.51 -2.07
CA MET A 48 0.97 15.70 -2.79
C MET A 48 1.02 16.96 -1.91
N LEU A 49 0.03 17.16 -1.03
CA LEU A 49 0.02 18.26 -0.07
C LEU A 49 1.13 18.08 0.98
N TYR A 50 1.34 16.85 1.45
CA TYR A 50 2.41 16.56 2.41
C TYR A 50 3.81 16.80 1.84
N THR A 51 4.06 16.41 0.58
CA THR A 51 5.36 16.67 -0.06
C THR A 51 5.62 18.17 -0.24
N LYS A 52 4.57 18.96 -0.55
CA LYS A 52 4.66 20.44 -0.59
C LYS A 52 4.96 21.03 0.80
N ALA A 53 4.31 20.54 1.86
CA ALA A 53 4.59 20.95 3.24
C ALA A 53 6.05 20.63 3.65
N SER A 54 6.59 19.53 3.12
CA SER A 54 7.91 19.00 3.47
C SER A 54 9.06 19.60 2.66
N ARG A 55 8.77 20.42 1.64
CA ARG A 55 9.77 21.02 0.75
C ARG A 55 10.69 22.02 1.46
N SER A 56 10.18 22.74 2.47
CA SER A 56 10.98 23.65 3.29
C SER A 56 11.42 22.99 4.58
N LYS A 57 12.72 23.08 4.89
CA LYS A 57 13.27 22.62 6.18
C LYS A 57 13.14 23.66 7.30
N LYS A 58 12.89 24.93 6.95
CA LYS A 58 12.83 26.08 7.87
C LYS A 58 11.42 26.40 8.37
N SER A 59 10.39 25.82 7.78
CA SER A 59 9.00 26.04 8.15
C SER A 59 8.22 24.73 8.09
N THR A 60 7.32 24.53 9.05
CA THR A 60 6.42 23.36 9.10
C THR A 60 5.51 23.28 7.88
N GLY A 61 5.22 24.41 7.22
CA GLY A 61 4.34 24.44 6.05
C GLY A 61 2.87 24.17 6.39
N TRP A 62 2.36 24.73 7.50
CA TRP A 62 0.99 24.52 8.02
C TRP A 62 -0.12 24.65 6.98
N LYS A 63 0.03 25.60 6.04
CA LYS A 63 -0.90 25.82 4.92
C LYS A 63 -1.16 24.57 4.08
N TYR A 64 -0.18 23.67 3.96
CA TYR A 64 -0.30 22.40 3.22
C TYR A 64 -0.46 21.19 4.15
N LEU A 65 0.04 21.29 5.39
CA LEU A 65 -0.08 20.20 6.37
C LEU A 65 -1.54 19.98 6.81
N ILE A 66 -2.28 21.05 7.12
CA ILE A 66 -3.68 20.96 7.55
C ILE A 66 -4.57 20.29 6.48
N PRO A 67 -4.59 20.75 5.20
CA PRO A 67 -5.39 20.08 4.18
C PRO A 67 -4.89 18.67 3.85
N SER A 68 -3.60 18.37 4.07
CA SER A 68 -3.10 16.98 3.99
C SER A 68 -3.73 16.10 5.07
N MET A 69 -3.83 16.57 6.32
CA MET A 69 -4.46 15.81 7.40
C MET A 69 -5.95 15.59 7.16
N MET A 70 -6.65 16.63 6.67
CA MET A 70 -8.05 16.50 6.27
C MET A 70 -8.23 15.46 5.17
N SER A 71 -7.35 15.46 4.16
CA SER A 71 -7.39 14.49 3.07
C SER A 71 -7.13 13.06 3.55
N ILE A 72 -6.22 12.85 4.52
CA ILE A 72 -6.01 11.54 5.16
C ILE A 72 -7.27 11.08 5.90
N ALA A 73 -7.91 11.97 6.65
CA ALA A 73 -9.15 11.67 7.35
C ALA A 73 -10.26 11.27 6.37
N THR A 74 -10.46 12.04 5.29
CA THR A 74 -11.45 11.71 4.26
C THR A 74 -11.12 10.40 3.54
N ALA A 75 -9.85 10.15 3.20
CA ALA A 75 -9.45 8.88 2.58
C ALA A 75 -9.80 7.66 3.45
N MET A 76 -9.59 7.79 4.77
CA MET A 76 -9.93 6.75 5.75
C MET A 76 -11.44 6.58 5.96
N LEU A 77 -12.22 7.67 5.91
CA LEU A 77 -13.68 7.62 5.95
C LEU A 77 -14.26 6.93 4.72
N CYS A 78 -13.64 7.12 3.55
CA CYS A 78 -14.04 6.40 2.33
C CYS A 78 -13.68 4.91 2.42
N LYS A 79 -12.46 4.57 2.83
CA LYS A 79 -12.02 3.19 2.95
C LYS A 79 -10.94 3.05 4.02
N GLU A 80 -11.00 1.95 4.76
CA GLU A 80 -10.04 1.63 5.81
C GLU A 80 -8.56 1.65 5.39
N GLN A 81 -8.29 1.24 4.14
CA GLN A 81 -6.95 1.21 3.58
C GLN A 81 -6.37 2.62 3.38
N GLY A 82 -7.20 3.68 3.42
CA GLY A 82 -6.77 5.08 3.34
C GLY A 82 -5.80 5.50 4.46
N ILE A 83 -5.81 4.82 5.61
CA ILE A 83 -4.86 5.13 6.70
C ILE A 83 -3.40 4.85 6.32
N THR A 84 -3.17 4.00 5.31
CA THR A 84 -1.82 3.67 4.83
C THR A 84 -1.08 4.88 4.26
N VAL A 85 -1.80 5.93 3.80
CA VAL A 85 -1.21 7.22 3.39
C VAL A 85 -0.31 7.78 4.47
N ALA A 86 -0.74 7.72 5.73
CA ALA A 86 0.03 8.29 6.82
C ALA A 86 1.40 7.60 6.95
N GLY A 87 1.44 6.28 6.77
CA GLY A 87 2.68 5.51 6.71
C GLY A 87 3.58 5.92 5.54
N VAL A 88 2.99 6.14 4.36
CA VAL A 88 3.73 6.62 3.17
C VAL A 88 4.30 8.02 3.38
N CYS A 89 3.52 8.94 3.95
CA CYS A 89 3.97 10.30 4.29
C CYS A 89 5.11 10.28 5.33
N ALA A 90 4.99 9.46 6.38
CA ALA A 90 6.05 9.29 7.38
C ALA A 90 7.33 8.72 6.76
N ALA A 91 7.20 7.69 5.92
CA ALA A 91 8.34 7.11 5.21
C ALA A 91 9.00 8.13 4.26
N TYR A 92 8.21 8.93 3.53
CA TYR A 92 8.73 9.99 2.67
C TYR A 92 9.54 11.01 3.48
N GLU A 93 9.04 11.46 4.63
CA GLU A 93 9.73 12.42 5.48
C GLU A 93 11.08 11.87 5.97
N ILE A 94 11.09 10.63 6.47
CA ILE A 94 12.29 9.99 7.04
C ILE A 94 13.34 9.71 5.97
N PHE A 95 12.94 9.06 4.88
CA PHE A 95 13.89 8.56 3.86
C PHE A 95 14.24 9.60 2.80
N VAL A 96 13.29 10.44 2.39
CA VAL A 96 13.49 11.39 1.28
C VAL A 96 13.88 12.77 1.80
N THR A 97 13.13 13.34 2.76
CA THR A 97 13.38 14.70 3.27
C THR A 97 14.59 14.74 4.23
N GLN A 98 14.64 13.82 5.20
CA GLN A 98 15.73 13.75 6.19
C GLN A 98 16.94 12.94 5.69
N LYS A 99 16.80 12.17 4.61
CA LYS A 99 17.84 11.31 4.01
C LYS A 99 18.46 10.30 4.98
N VAL A 100 17.69 9.81 5.96
CA VAL A 100 18.17 8.82 6.93
C VAL A 100 18.36 7.47 6.23
N ARG A 101 19.54 6.87 6.35
CA ARG A 101 19.80 5.53 5.82
C ARG A 101 19.31 4.44 6.79
N LEU A 102 18.89 3.29 6.26
CA LEU A 102 18.43 2.14 7.05
C LEU A 102 19.33 1.74 8.25
N PRO A 103 20.68 1.67 8.14
CA PRO A 103 21.54 1.36 9.29
C PRO A 103 21.49 2.42 10.39
N GLU A 104 21.24 3.69 10.05
CA GLU A 104 21.17 4.79 11.01
C GLU A 104 19.85 4.79 11.78
N ILE A 105 18.77 4.18 11.26
CA ILE A 105 17.47 4.10 11.94
C ILE A 105 17.60 3.41 13.29
N LYS A 106 18.39 2.32 13.39
CA LYS A 106 18.61 1.62 14.66
C LYS A 106 19.21 2.54 15.72
N HIS A 107 20.11 3.42 15.28
CA HIS A 107 20.77 4.40 16.16
C HIS A 107 19.81 5.52 16.55
N VAL A 108 18.95 5.97 15.63
CA VAL A 108 17.91 6.98 15.91
C VAL A 108 16.86 6.45 16.89
N VAL A 109 16.37 5.23 16.69
CA VAL A 109 15.39 4.59 17.58
C VAL A 109 15.99 4.41 18.97
N LYS A 110 17.24 3.94 19.05
CA LYS A 110 17.95 3.82 20.33
C LYS A 110 18.18 5.19 20.98
N ALA A 111 18.54 6.23 20.22
CA ALA A 111 18.70 7.58 20.75
C ALA A 111 17.38 8.21 21.23
N ALA A 112 16.27 7.98 20.52
CA ALA A 112 14.94 8.44 20.89
C ALA A 112 14.43 7.78 22.19
N ILE A 113 14.74 6.49 22.40
CA ILE A 113 14.36 5.76 23.61
C ILE A 113 15.25 6.14 24.80
N THR A 114 16.56 6.37 24.58
CA THR A 114 17.52 6.55 25.68
C THR A 114 17.60 8.01 26.17
N ALA A 115 16.86 8.96 25.56
CA ALA A 115 16.80 10.39 25.90
C ALA A 115 18.14 11.11 26.11
N LYS A 116 19.25 10.48 25.70
CA LYS A 116 20.62 10.91 25.95
C LYS A 116 21.46 10.51 24.75
N SER A 117 21.70 11.44 23.83
CA SER A 117 23.00 11.59 23.16
C SER A 117 23.00 12.69 22.09
N SER A 118 24.07 13.48 22.12
CA SER A 118 24.52 14.46 21.13
C SER A 118 25.03 13.79 19.85
N TYR A 119 24.14 13.32 18.99
CA TYR A 119 24.49 13.00 17.61
C TYR A 119 23.94 14.08 16.68
N HIS A 120 24.79 14.62 15.80
CA HIS A 120 24.45 15.63 14.81
C HIS A 120 23.64 14.99 13.66
N LEU A 121 22.45 14.49 13.97
CA LEU A 121 21.53 13.99 12.95
C LEU A 121 21.07 15.17 12.07
N PRO A 122 20.86 14.98 10.75
CA PRO A 122 20.34 16.02 9.86
C PRO A 122 18.84 16.33 10.10
N TRP A 123 18.35 16.06 11.31
CA TRP A 123 16.95 16.06 11.71
C TRP A 123 16.48 17.48 12.06
N SER A 124 15.53 18.01 11.29
CA SER A 124 14.93 19.32 11.58
C SER A 124 13.89 19.22 12.70
N SER A 125 13.87 20.20 13.61
CA SER A 125 12.80 20.38 14.62
C SER A 125 11.40 20.46 13.96
N GLU A 126 11.34 21.05 12.76
CA GLU A 126 10.10 21.16 11.98
C GLU A 126 9.63 19.79 11.47
N ALA A 127 10.55 18.87 11.16
CA ALA A 127 10.20 17.50 10.77
C ALA A 127 9.60 16.73 11.95
N THR A 128 10.12 16.93 13.17
CA THR A 128 9.52 16.37 14.39
C THR A 128 8.09 16.85 14.56
N LYS A 129 7.83 18.16 14.39
CA LYS A 129 6.48 18.72 14.51
C LYS A 129 5.52 18.11 13.48
N ARG A 130 5.95 17.99 12.21
CA ARG A 130 5.15 17.36 11.14
C ARG A 130 4.83 15.89 11.45
N LEU A 131 5.82 15.12 11.90
CA LEU A 131 5.64 13.72 12.25
C LEU A 131 4.78 13.56 13.50
N LEU A 132 4.92 14.43 14.49
CA LEU A 132 4.06 14.47 15.67
C LEU A 132 2.60 14.70 15.25
N VAL A 133 2.32 15.74 14.46
CA VAL A 133 0.97 16.03 13.96
C VAL A 133 0.41 14.86 13.17
N LEU A 134 1.20 14.27 12.26
CA LEU A 134 0.82 13.11 11.47
C LEU A 134 0.51 11.88 12.33
N SER A 135 1.33 11.61 13.35
CA SER A 135 1.14 10.48 14.25
C SER A 135 -0.09 10.67 15.14
N ALA A 136 -0.30 11.89 15.67
CA ALA A 136 -1.45 12.24 16.50
C ALA A 136 -2.76 12.16 15.72
N THR A 137 -2.79 12.67 14.48
CA THR A 137 -3.98 12.57 13.61
C THR A 137 -4.26 11.12 13.25
N THR A 138 -3.25 10.33 12.90
CA THR A 138 -3.38 8.90 12.60
C THR A 138 -3.93 8.13 13.80
N LEU A 139 -3.38 8.35 14.99
CA LEU A 139 -3.85 7.71 16.22
C LEU A 139 -5.30 8.10 16.55
N CYS A 140 -5.63 9.38 16.46
CA CYS A 140 -6.99 9.88 16.68
C CYS A 140 -7.99 9.22 15.72
N LEU A 141 -7.65 9.14 14.43
CA LEU A 141 -8.50 8.51 13.43
C LEU A 141 -8.66 6.99 13.66
N LEU A 142 -7.59 6.30 14.06
CA LEU A 142 -7.64 4.88 14.41
C LEU A 142 -8.53 4.64 15.63
N LEU A 143 -8.40 5.44 16.68
CA LEU A 143 -9.25 5.34 17.87
C LEU A 143 -10.71 5.64 17.55
N ALA A 144 -10.98 6.71 16.81
CA ALA A 144 -12.33 7.06 16.36
C ALA A 144 -12.94 5.90 15.56
N ARG A 145 -12.17 5.28 14.68
CA ARG A 145 -12.62 4.13 13.90
C ARG A 145 -12.90 2.91 14.76
N LEU A 146 -12.05 2.58 15.72
CA LEU A 146 -12.27 1.45 16.64
C LEU A 146 -13.56 1.64 17.45
N GLN A 147 -13.83 2.87 17.89
CA GLN A 147 -15.08 3.24 18.58
C GLN A 147 -16.29 3.07 17.66
N ILE A 148 -16.22 3.57 16.42
CA ILE A 148 -17.32 3.46 15.45
C ILE A 148 -17.60 2.01 15.05
N MET A 149 -16.55 1.19 14.86
CA MET A 149 -16.69 -0.22 14.46
C MET A 149 -17.11 -1.15 15.61
N GLY A 150 -17.32 -0.63 16.82
CA GLY A 150 -17.78 -1.44 17.96
C GLY A 150 -16.80 -2.52 18.40
N SER A 151 -15.53 -2.43 18.02
CA SER A 151 -14.46 -3.41 18.30
C SER A 151 -14.76 -4.87 17.92
N GLN A 152 -15.74 -5.11 17.06
CA GLN A 152 -16.05 -6.44 16.54
C GLN A 152 -15.40 -6.65 15.17
N LEU A 153 -14.82 -7.82 14.96
CA LEU A 153 -14.30 -8.20 13.65
C LEU A 153 -15.48 -8.56 12.74
N PRO A 154 -15.44 -8.18 11.44
CA PRO A 154 -16.43 -8.63 10.49
C PRO A 154 -16.45 -10.16 10.46
N VAL A 155 -17.65 -10.73 10.61
CA VAL A 155 -17.85 -12.18 10.51
C VAL A 155 -18.18 -12.49 9.06
N PHE A 156 -17.24 -13.12 8.36
CA PHE A 156 -17.44 -13.53 6.98
C PHE A 156 -18.24 -14.82 6.93
N THR A 157 -19.27 -14.84 6.09
CA THR A 157 -20.04 -16.05 5.85
C THR A 157 -19.33 -16.92 4.82
N ARG A 158 -19.71 -18.21 4.74
CA ARG A 158 -19.25 -19.12 3.68
C ARG A 158 -19.56 -18.57 2.27
N PHE A 159 -20.64 -17.81 2.15
CA PHE A 159 -21.08 -17.18 0.91
C PHE A 159 -20.08 -16.11 0.45
N ASP A 160 -19.58 -15.31 1.39
CA ASP A 160 -18.65 -14.21 1.11
C ASP A 160 -17.25 -14.73 0.77
N ASN A 161 -16.76 -15.70 1.56
CA ASN A 161 -15.42 -16.26 1.40
C ASN A 161 -15.44 -17.78 1.66
N PRO A 162 -15.71 -18.61 0.65
CA PRO A 162 -15.78 -20.07 0.83
C PRO A 162 -14.43 -20.68 1.22
N ALA A 163 -13.30 -20.04 0.87
CA ALA A 163 -11.97 -20.50 1.26
C ALA A 163 -11.72 -20.36 2.77
N SER A 164 -12.25 -19.31 3.40
CA SER A 164 -12.06 -19.06 4.84
C SER A 164 -12.59 -20.18 5.74
N VAL A 165 -13.69 -20.81 5.31
CA VAL A 165 -14.37 -21.90 6.02
C VAL A 165 -13.99 -23.29 5.52
N ALA A 166 -13.11 -23.39 4.51
CA ALA A 166 -12.67 -24.67 3.96
C ALA A 166 -11.71 -25.40 4.93
N PRO A 167 -11.71 -26.74 4.95
CA PRO A 167 -10.77 -27.51 5.76
C PRO A 167 -9.32 -27.33 5.26
N THR A 168 -8.37 -27.60 6.14
CA THR A 168 -6.96 -27.70 5.75
C THR A 168 -6.73 -28.98 4.96
N PRO A 169 -6.00 -28.99 3.83
CA PRO A 169 -5.13 -27.91 3.32
C PRO A 169 -5.80 -26.98 2.30
N ALA A 170 -7.06 -27.23 1.91
CA ALA A 170 -7.72 -26.54 0.80
C ALA A 170 -7.78 -25.02 0.99
N ARG A 171 -8.00 -24.58 2.24
CA ARG A 171 -7.95 -23.16 2.62
C ARG A 171 -6.61 -22.50 2.27
N GLN A 172 -5.50 -23.08 2.70
CA GLN A 172 -4.16 -22.53 2.46
C GLN A 172 -3.82 -22.54 0.98
N LEU A 173 -4.07 -23.67 0.30
CA LEU A 173 -3.83 -23.81 -1.14
C LEU A 173 -4.60 -22.77 -1.94
N THR A 174 -5.88 -22.55 -1.60
CA THR A 174 -6.70 -21.55 -2.27
C THR A 174 -6.17 -20.14 -2.02
N TYR A 175 -5.83 -19.77 -0.78
CA TYR A 175 -5.26 -18.44 -0.50
C TYR A 175 -3.95 -18.18 -1.25
N HIS A 176 -3.08 -19.18 -1.36
CA HIS A 176 -1.86 -19.06 -2.15
C HIS A 176 -2.16 -18.98 -3.66
N TYR A 177 -3.15 -19.72 -4.14
CA TYR A 177 -3.60 -19.64 -5.53
C TYR A 177 -4.21 -18.29 -5.90
N LEU A 178 -4.88 -17.61 -4.97
CA LEU A 178 -5.38 -16.26 -5.20
C LEU A 178 -4.25 -15.29 -5.58
N ILE A 179 -3.03 -15.48 -5.08
CA ILE A 179 -1.88 -14.65 -5.45
C ILE A 179 -1.60 -14.76 -6.95
N SER A 180 -1.62 -15.98 -7.49
CA SER A 180 -1.45 -16.22 -8.93
C SER A 180 -2.62 -15.65 -9.75
N VAL A 181 -3.86 -15.74 -9.27
CA VAL A 181 -5.03 -15.17 -9.97
C VAL A 181 -4.92 -13.64 -10.05
N ASN A 182 -4.59 -12.97 -8.95
CA ASN A 182 -4.34 -11.53 -8.91
C ASN A 182 -3.20 -11.11 -9.86
N LEU A 183 -2.09 -11.85 -9.87
CA LEU A 183 -0.97 -11.58 -10.78
C LEU A 183 -1.41 -11.74 -12.23
N TRP A 184 -2.22 -12.75 -12.52
CA TRP A 184 -2.79 -12.98 -13.85
C TRP A 184 -3.70 -11.83 -14.27
N LEU A 185 -4.65 -11.41 -13.43
CA LEU A 185 -5.51 -10.25 -13.73
C LEU A 185 -4.70 -8.98 -13.97
N LEU A 186 -3.58 -8.81 -13.25
CA LEU A 186 -2.67 -7.68 -13.45
C LEU A 186 -1.93 -7.72 -14.78
N LEU A 187 -1.52 -8.90 -15.26
CA LEU A 187 -0.77 -9.04 -16.52
C LEU A 187 -1.70 -9.15 -17.74
N PHE A 188 -2.82 -9.83 -17.56
CA PHE A 188 -3.81 -10.11 -18.58
C PHE A 188 -5.22 -10.05 -17.95
N PRO A 189 -5.84 -8.85 -17.91
CA PRO A 189 -7.12 -8.63 -17.28
C PRO A 189 -8.25 -9.23 -18.14
N CYS A 190 -8.43 -10.55 -18.04
CA CYS A 190 -9.52 -11.31 -18.62
C CYS A 190 -10.39 -11.93 -17.52
N ASN A 191 -11.67 -12.15 -17.80
CA ASN A 191 -12.64 -12.76 -16.86
C ASN A 191 -12.82 -11.95 -15.56
N LEU A 192 -12.88 -10.63 -15.69
CA LEU A 192 -13.16 -9.74 -14.58
C LEU A 192 -14.56 -10.01 -14.03
N CYS A 193 -14.70 -9.90 -12.72
CA CYS A 193 -15.96 -10.12 -12.03
C CYS A 193 -16.35 -8.89 -11.21
N CYS A 194 -17.61 -8.49 -11.28
CA CYS A 194 -18.11 -7.38 -10.46
C CYS A 194 -18.21 -7.73 -8.97
N ASP A 195 -18.27 -9.02 -8.64
CA ASP A 195 -18.26 -9.54 -7.28
C ASP A 195 -17.58 -10.92 -7.23
N TRP A 196 -16.54 -11.04 -6.40
CA TRP A 196 -15.73 -12.27 -6.28
C TRP A 196 -16.25 -13.24 -5.21
N THR A 197 -17.48 -13.06 -4.75
CA THR A 197 -18.15 -13.94 -3.76
C THR A 197 -18.63 -15.26 -4.39
N MET A 198 -19.32 -16.10 -3.60
CA MET A 198 -20.07 -17.25 -4.09
C MET A 198 -19.27 -18.36 -4.80
N GLY A 199 -17.98 -18.47 -4.50
CA GLY A 199 -17.16 -19.52 -5.07
C GLY A 199 -16.85 -19.31 -6.55
N THR A 200 -16.89 -18.05 -7.02
CA THR A 200 -16.44 -17.66 -8.36
C THR A 200 -15.04 -18.20 -8.67
N ILE A 201 -14.17 -18.28 -7.65
CA ILE A 201 -12.90 -19.01 -7.72
C ILE A 201 -13.07 -20.36 -6.99
N PRO A 202 -13.03 -21.49 -7.70
CA PRO A 202 -13.17 -22.81 -7.10
C PRO A 202 -12.02 -23.10 -6.12
N LEU A 203 -12.32 -23.79 -5.02
CA LEU A 203 -11.32 -24.20 -4.03
C LEU A 203 -10.26 -25.10 -4.66
N VAL A 204 -9.00 -24.93 -4.23
CA VAL A 204 -7.89 -25.83 -4.54
C VAL A 204 -7.81 -26.86 -3.43
N GLU A 205 -8.30 -28.07 -3.67
CA GLU A 205 -8.49 -29.07 -2.61
C GLU A 205 -7.28 -30.02 -2.42
N SER A 206 -6.40 -30.11 -3.42
CA SER A 206 -5.28 -31.06 -3.41
C SER A 206 -3.97 -30.41 -3.83
N PHE A 207 -2.85 -30.97 -3.38
CA PHE A 207 -1.51 -30.54 -3.78
C PHE A 207 -1.19 -30.88 -5.25
N VAL A 208 -1.87 -31.86 -5.82
CA VAL A 208 -1.67 -32.31 -7.20
C VAL A 208 -2.50 -31.49 -8.21
N ASP A 209 -3.31 -30.55 -7.72
CA ASP A 209 -4.08 -29.65 -8.57
C ASP A 209 -3.14 -28.85 -9.49
N PRO A 210 -3.36 -28.84 -10.83
CA PRO A 210 -2.50 -28.13 -11.77
C PRO A 210 -2.42 -26.63 -11.49
N ARG A 211 -3.42 -26.05 -10.83
CA ARG A 211 -3.43 -24.64 -10.42
C ARG A 211 -2.27 -24.28 -9.49
N ASN A 212 -1.76 -25.24 -8.70
CA ASN A 212 -0.60 -25.03 -7.84
C ASN A 212 0.67 -24.69 -8.64
N LEU A 213 0.76 -25.10 -9.92
CA LEU A 213 1.88 -24.71 -10.79
C LEU A 213 1.91 -23.19 -11.02
N SER A 214 0.75 -22.56 -11.18
CA SER A 214 0.65 -21.11 -11.32
C SER A 214 1.07 -20.37 -10.05
N THR A 215 0.76 -20.95 -8.88
CA THR A 215 1.19 -20.44 -7.58
C THR A 215 2.70 -20.52 -7.41
N ILE A 216 3.31 -21.65 -7.77
CA ILE A 216 4.77 -21.82 -7.78
C ILE A 216 5.39 -20.80 -8.74
N ALA A 217 4.85 -20.66 -9.96
CA ALA A 217 5.32 -19.68 -10.93
C ALA A 217 5.27 -18.24 -10.36
N ALA A 218 4.17 -17.84 -9.71
CA ALA A 218 4.05 -16.53 -9.08
C ALA A 218 5.12 -16.32 -7.98
N TYR A 219 5.34 -17.31 -7.11
CA TYR A 219 6.39 -17.21 -6.09
C TYR A 219 7.80 -17.16 -6.67
N THR A 220 8.09 -17.94 -7.72
CA THR A 220 9.39 -17.88 -8.41
C THR A 220 9.62 -16.50 -9.05
N PHE A 221 8.58 -15.89 -9.62
CA PHE A 221 8.62 -14.54 -10.15
C PHE A 221 8.94 -13.51 -9.05
N PHE A 222 8.25 -13.56 -7.90
CA PHE A 222 8.54 -12.66 -6.77
C PHE A 222 9.95 -12.88 -6.20
N MET A 223 10.39 -14.13 -6.11
CA MET A 223 11.75 -14.45 -5.65
C MET A 223 12.79 -13.91 -6.64
N ALA A 224 12.58 -14.04 -7.95
CA ALA A 224 13.47 -13.49 -8.96
C ALA A 224 13.53 -11.95 -8.88
N LEU A 225 12.39 -11.27 -8.71
CA LEU A 225 12.35 -9.81 -8.50
C LEU A 225 13.12 -9.41 -7.23
N PHE A 226 12.94 -10.17 -6.14
CA PHE A 226 13.65 -9.92 -4.89
C PHE A 226 15.16 -10.09 -5.07
N ILE A 227 15.62 -11.21 -5.63
CA ILE A 227 17.05 -11.46 -5.88
C ILE A 227 17.61 -10.34 -6.76
N THR A 228 16.93 -9.99 -7.86
CA THR A 228 17.35 -8.92 -8.77
C THR A 228 17.44 -7.57 -8.04
N ALA A 229 16.49 -7.25 -7.17
CA ALA A 229 16.54 -6.02 -6.37
C ALA A 229 17.78 -5.98 -5.45
N TYR A 230 18.18 -7.12 -4.89
CA TYR A 230 19.35 -7.21 -4.00
C TYR A 230 20.68 -7.19 -4.76
N THR A 231 20.76 -7.84 -5.92
CA THR A 231 22.00 -7.94 -6.70
C THR A 231 22.27 -6.72 -7.56
N THR A 232 21.24 -5.96 -7.95
CA THR A 232 21.41 -4.77 -8.80
C THR A 232 22.11 -3.64 -8.06
N GLU A 233 23.27 -3.20 -8.54
CA GLU A 233 24.02 -2.06 -7.99
C GLU A 233 23.37 -0.71 -8.31
N ASN A 234 22.64 -0.62 -9.41
CA ASN A 234 21.96 0.60 -9.82
C ASN A 234 20.78 0.93 -8.88
N ARG A 235 20.94 2.03 -8.12
CA ARG A 235 19.95 2.51 -7.16
C ARG A 235 18.59 2.79 -7.77
N GLN A 236 18.52 3.29 -9.01
CA GLN A 236 17.24 3.60 -9.66
C GLN A 236 16.49 2.32 -10.01
N GLN A 237 17.16 1.33 -10.61
CA GLN A 237 16.57 0.02 -10.91
C GLN A 237 16.11 -0.70 -9.64
N ARG A 238 16.94 -0.69 -8.58
CA ARG A 238 16.58 -1.26 -7.28
C ARG A 238 15.31 -0.64 -6.69
N VAL A 239 15.20 0.70 -6.72
CA VAL A 239 14.02 1.41 -6.21
C VAL A 239 12.79 1.09 -7.05
N THR A 240 12.91 1.06 -8.38
CA THR A 240 11.79 0.70 -9.27
C THR A 240 11.31 -0.73 -9.02
N ILE A 241 12.22 -1.71 -8.91
CA ILE A 241 11.85 -3.12 -8.65
C ILE A 241 11.15 -3.25 -7.28
N LEU A 242 11.67 -2.59 -6.25
CA LEU A 242 11.06 -2.60 -4.91
C LEU A 242 9.70 -1.88 -4.88
N MET A 243 9.49 -0.86 -5.71
CA MET A 243 8.20 -0.20 -5.84
C MET A 243 7.18 -1.06 -6.58
N VAL A 244 7.59 -1.74 -7.65
CA VAL A 244 6.73 -2.65 -8.43
C VAL A 244 6.30 -3.85 -7.59
N SER A 245 7.23 -4.46 -6.83
CA SER A 245 6.91 -5.61 -5.98
C SER A 245 5.98 -5.25 -4.81
N ARG A 246 6.14 -4.06 -4.23
CA ARG A 246 5.22 -3.54 -3.19
C ARG A 246 3.84 -3.19 -3.72
N TRP A 247 3.76 -2.63 -4.93
CA TRP A 247 2.48 -2.33 -5.57
C TRP A 247 1.70 -3.61 -5.88
N GLN A 248 2.38 -4.66 -6.34
CA GLN A 248 1.79 -5.98 -6.54
C GLN A 248 1.27 -6.58 -5.22
N MET A 249 2.03 -6.51 -4.13
CA MET A 249 1.59 -7.02 -2.81
C MET A 249 0.38 -6.27 -2.23
N ALA A 250 0.23 -4.98 -2.54
CA ALA A 250 -0.94 -4.20 -2.15
C ALA A 250 -2.17 -4.49 -3.03
N PHE A 251 -1.94 -4.84 -4.30
CA PHE A 251 -2.97 -5.19 -5.28
C PHE A 251 -3.41 -6.66 -5.19
N LEU A 252 -2.55 -7.53 -4.64
CA LEU A 252 -2.75 -8.97 -4.41
C LEU A 252 -3.91 -9.34 -3.48
N ARG A 253 -4.74 -8.37 -3.14
CA ARG A 253 -5.95 -8.52 -2.37
C ARG A 253 -7.13 -8.33 -3.32
N ILE A 254 -7.33 -9.25 -4.29
CA ILE A 254 -8.71 -9.63 -4.71
C ILE A 254 -9.46 -9.70 -3.40
N HIS A 255 -10.38 -8.75 -3.26
CA HIS A 255 -11.35 -8.58 -2.19
C HIS A 255 -11.47 -9.82 -1.32
N SER A 256 -10.49 -9.98 -0.43
CA SER A 256 -10.62 -10.89 0.68
C SER A 256 -11.51 -10.09 1.60
N PHE A 257 -12.82 -10.26 1.37
CA PHE A 257 -13.77 -10.34 2.44
C PHE A 257 -13.14 -11.29 3.48
#